data_AF-A0A7J9FCE8-F1
#
_entry.id   AF-A0A7J9FCE8-F1
#
_cell.length_a   1.000
_cell.length_b   1.000
_cell.length_c   1.000
_cell.angle_alpha   90.00
_cell.angle_beta   90.00
_cell.angle_gamma   90.00
#
_symmetry.space_group_name_H-M   'P 1'
#
loop_
_entity.id
_entity.type
_entity.pdbx_description
1 polymer ?
#
loop_
_entity_poly.entity_id
_entity_poly.type
_entity_poly.pdbx_seq_one_letter_code
_entity_poly.pdbx_strand_id
1 'polypeptide(L)'
;KKEYVYETLLNYGVNYDNTWIYDKIHHEINQFCSSHSLQQVYIDVFDQIDEKMKDALQCDCTKYAPGIEILSVRVTKPIIPEIIRRNYEQMEEERTKVLISIERQKVVEKESETQKKMAIHEAEKTATVSNILREQKLKEKENAMELQEIENQMFIAHQKCLADADFYSAMKEAEANKMKLTPEFLELKFIEAIANNTKIFFGHKVPDMVLDQRLLAGNFLENVSQQVHGERQMKSDDNA
;
A
#
# COMPACT_ATOMS: atom_id res chain seq x y z
N LYS A 1 -78.24 4.13 -19.53
CA LYS A 1 -78.06 5.37 -20.35
C LYS A 1 -79.12 5.55 -21.43
N LYS A 2 -79.59 4.51 -22.16
CA LYS A 2 -80.65 4.64 -23.18
C LYS A 2 -81.97 5.28 -22.66
N GLU A 3 -82.30 5.06 -21.39
CA GLU A 3 -83.51 5.62 -20.76
C GLU A 3 -83.46 7.14 -20.57
N TYR A 4 -82.27 7.72 -20.36
CA TYR A 4 -82.09 9.18 -20.14
C TYR A 4 -81.93 9.98 -21.44
N VAL A 5 -81.80 9.30 -22.58
CA VAL A 5 -81.66 9.96 -23.90
C VAL A 5 -82.93 10.73 -24.25
N TYR A 6 -84.10 10.16 -23.95
CA TYR A 6 -85.39 10.82 -24.21
C TYR A 6 -85.56 12.09 -23.38
N GLU A 7 -85.20 12.06 -22.10
CA GLU A 7 -85.27 13.21 -21.19
C GLU A 7 -84.28 14.32 -21.59
N THR A 8 -83.08 13.93 -22.02
CA THR A 8 -82.05 14.88 -22.49
C THR A 8 -82.52 15.60 -23.76
N LEU A 9 -83.13 14.88 -24.71
CA LEU A 9 -83.70 15.45 -25.93
C LEU A 9 -84.93 16.33 -25.66
N LEU A 10 -85.74 15.99 -24.65
CA LEU A 10 -86.91 16.78 -24.28
C LEU A 10 -86.52 18.13 -23.66
N ASN A 11 -85.50 18.13 -22.80
CA ASN A 11 -85.08 19.33 -22.06
C ASN A 11 -84.19 20.27 -22.88
N TYR A 12 -83.32 19.73 -23.74
CA TYR A 12 -82.32 20.52 -24.47
C TYR A 12 -82.54 20.55 -25.99
N GLY A 13 -83.53 19.80 -26.49
CA GLY A 13 -83.84 19.75 -27.92
C GLY A 13 -82.74 19.09 -28.76
N VAL A 14 -82.80 19.34 -30.06
CA VAL A 14 -81.84 18.79 -31.04
C VAL A 14 -80.45 19.41 -30.92
N ASN A 15 -80.36 20.64 -30.39
CA ASN A 15 -79.11 21.42 -30.29
C ASN A 15 -78.42 21.28 -28.92
N TYR A 16 -78.56 20.11 -28.28
CA TYR A 16 -77.94 19.87 -26.97
C TYR A 16 -76.40 19.91 -27.03
N ASP A 17 -75.83 19.68 -28.21
CA ASP A 17 -74.40 19.69 -28.51
C ASP A 17 -73.78 21.08 -28.39
N ASN A 18 -74.47 22.13 -28.84
CA ASN A 18 -73.97 23.51 -28.73
C ASN A 18 -73.78 23.93 -27.28
N THR A 19 -74.80 23.72 -26.44
CA THR A 19 -74.77 24.17 -25.04
C THR A 19 -73.85 23.30 -24.18
N TRP A 20 -73.90 21.97 -24.32
CA TRP A 20 -73.19 21.06 -23.42
C TRP A 20 -71.80 20.65 -23.90
N ILE A 21 -71.53 20.73 -25.21
CA ILE A 21 -70.26 20.31 -25.81
C ILE A 21 -69.47 21.53 -26.27
N TYR A 22 -69.96 22.31 -27.23
CA TYR A 22 -69.18 23.39 -27.85
C TYR A 22 -68.91 24.56 -26.89
N ASP A 23 -69.95 25.12 -26.27
CA ASP A 23 -69.80 26.26 -25.35
C ASP A 23 -68.94 25.89 -24.14
N LYS A 24 -69.11 24.66 -23.65
CA LYS A 24 -68.35 24.15 -22.52
C LYS A 24 -66.88 23.94 -22.87
N ILE A 25 -66.57 23.36 -24.03
CA ILE A 25 -65.18 23.22 -24.51
C ILE A 25 -64.51 24.59 -24.60
N HIS A 26 -65.18 25.59 -25.16
CA HIS A 26 -64.63 26.94 -25.25
C HIS A 26 -64.35 27.56 -23.87
N HIS A 27 -65.25 27.38 -22.91
CA HIS A 27 -65.04 27.88 -21.55
C HIS A 27 -63.84 27.22 -20.87
N GLU A 28 -63.76 25.90 -20.90
CA GLU A 28 -62.68 25.13 -20.26
C GLU A 28 -61.32 25.39 -20.90
N ILE A 29 -61.25 25.49 -22.24
CA ILE A 29 -60.00 25.86 -22.94
C ILE A 29 -59.57 27.26 -22.53
N ASN A 30 -60.49 28.22 -22.47
CA ASN A 30 -60.16 29.59 -22.05
C ASN A 30 -59.67 29.65 -20.59
N GLN A 31 -60.29 28.88 -19.70
CA GLN A 31 -59.86 28.74 -18.31
C GLN A 31 -58.46 28.13 -18.21
N PHE A 32 -58.18 27.10 -19.01
CA PHE A 32 -56.87 26.48 -19.09
C PHE A 32 -55.80 27.45 -19.61
N CYS A 33 -56.10 28.17 -20.70
CA CYS A 33 -55.21 29.18 -21.28
C CYS A 33 -54.98 30.39 -20.37
N SER A 34 -55.89 30.69 -19.44
CA SER A 34 -55.73 31.79 -18.48
C SER A 34 -54.79 31.43 -17.32
N SER A 35 -54.65 30.15 -17.00
CA SER A 35 -53.83 29.66 -15.88
C SER A 35 -52.41 29.26 -16.29
N HIS A 36 -52.16 29.04 -17.57
CA HIS A 36 -50.86 28.57 -18.06
C HIS A 36 -50.22 29.55 -19.05
N SER A 37 -48.90 29.65 -18.98
CA SER A 37 -48.13 30.36 -20.01
C SER A 37 -48.11 29.58 -21.32
N LEU A 38 -47.98 30.28 -22.46
CA LEU A 38 -47.87 29.65 -23.78
C LEU A 38 -46.76 28.57 -23.82
N GLN A 39 -45.65 28.81 -23.13
CA GLN A 39 -44.53 27.87 -23.07
C GLN A 39 -44.90 26.55 -22.40
N GLN A 40 -45.50 26.62 -21.20
CA GLN A 40 -45.91 25.45 -20.45
C GLN A 40 -46.96 24.64 -21.21
N VAL A 41 -47.91 25.33 -21.87
CA VAL A 41 -48.91 24.68 -22.71
C VAL A 41 -48.29 23.99 -23.92
N TYR A 42 -47.25 24.59 -24.53
CA TYR A 42 -46.66 24.08 -25.76
C TYR A 42 -45.71 22.89 -25.53
N ILE A 43 -45.00 22.88 -24.40
CA ILE A 43 -43.92 21.91 -24.12
C ILE A 43 -44.36 20.87 -23.09
N ASP A 44 -44.85 21.29 -21.93
CA ASP A 44 -44.93 20.42 -20.75
C ASP A 44 -46.31 19.83 -20.49
N VAL A 45 -47.36 20.60 -20.78
CA VAL A 45 -48.73 20.29 -20.33
C VAL A 45 -49.65 19.87 -21.47
N PHE A 46 -49.22 19.97 -22.74
CA PHE A 46 -50.07 19.70 -23.90
C PHE A 46 -50.75 18.32 -23.83
N ASP A 47 -49.99 17.28 -23.52
CA ASP A 47 -50.47 15.90 -23.49
C ASP A 47 -51.49 15.66 -22.35
N GLN A 48 -51.51 16.52 -21.33
CA GLN A 48 -52.44 16.41 -20.21
C GLN A 48 -53.75 17.17 -20.45
N ILE A 49 -53.80 18.05 -21.45
CA ILE A 49 -55.00 18.86 -21.74
C ILE A 49 -56.15 17.96 -22.18
N ASP A 50 -55.87 16.97 -23.02
CA ASP A 50 -56.87 16.05 -23.56
C ASP A 50 -57.62 15.31 -22.44
N GLU A 51 -56.89 14.78 -21.46
CA GLU A 51 -57.50 14.07 -20.32
C GLU A 51 -58.23 15.03 -19.37
N LYS A 52 -57.65 16.19 -19.04
CA LYS A 52 -58.33 17.19 -18.20
C LYS A 52 -59.63 17.68 -18.83
N MET A 53 -59.63 17.89 -20.14
CA MET A 53 -60.81 18.31 -20.89
C MET A 53 -61.88 17.23 -20.90
N LYS A 54 -61.49 15.98 -21.15
CA LYS A 54 -62.40 14.84 -21.11
C LYS A 54 -63.05 14.69 -19.74
N ASP A 55 -62.26 14.76 -18.67
CA ASP A 55 -62.75 14.62 -17.29
C ASP A 55 -63.70 15.77 -16.91
N ALA A 56 -63.36 17.01 -17.28
CA ALA A 56 -64.20 18.18 -17.01
C ALA A 56 -65.56 18.07 -17.72
N LEU A 57 -65.57 17.71 -19.00
CA LEU A 57 -66.80 17.56 -19.75
C LEU A 57 -67.64 16.35 -19.28
N GLN A 58 -66.98 15.24 -18.94
CA GLN A 58 -67.68 14.04 -18.46
C GLN A 58 -68.30 14.27 -17.08
N CYS A 59 -67.65 15.04 -16.20
CA CYS A 59 -68.19 15.43 -14.90
C CYS A 59 -69.51 16.19 -15.04
N ASP A 60 -69.57 17.16 -15.97
CA ASP A 60 -70.76 17.98 -16.17
C ASP A 60 -71.86 17.23 -16.93
N CYS A 61 -71.51 16.42 -17.93
CA CYS A 61 -72.47 15.54 -18.61
C CYS A 61 -73.10 14.54 -17.64
N THR A 62 -72.33 13.99 -16.70
CA THR A 62 -72.86 13.05 -15.71
C THR A 62 -73.88 13.71 -14.76
N LYS A 63 -73.74 15.01 -14.48
CA LYS A 63 -74.64 15.76 -13.58
C LYS A 63 -75.92 16.23 -14.28
N TYR A 64 -75.80 16.79 -15.48
CA TYR A 64 -76.90 17.53 -16.12
C TYR A 64 -77.50 16.83 -17.34
N ALA A 65 -76.76 15.91 -17.98
CA ALA A 65 -77.18 15.22 -19.19
C ALA A 65 -76.63 13.77 -19.22
N PRO A 66 -77.11 12.88 -18.34
CA PRO A 66 -76.58 11.51 -18.20
C PRO A 66 -76.77 10.62 -19.44
N GLY A 67 -77.53 11.11 -20.43
CA GLY A 67 -77.66 10.51 -21.76
C GLY A 67 -76.44 10.73 -22.68
N ILE A 68 -75.53 11.64 -22.34
CA ILE A 68 -74.34 11.98 -23.13
C ILE A 68 -73.09 11.35 -22.50
N GLU A 69 -72.27 10.71 -23.32
CA GLU A 69 -71.00 10.11 -22.90
C GLU A 69 -69.90 10.52 -23.86
N ILE A 70 -68.79 10.98 -23.28
CA ILE A 70 -67.65 11.48 -24.03
C ILE A 70 -66.59 10.38 -24.06
N LEU A 71 -66.33 9.85 -25.25
CA LEU A 71 -65.38 8.76 -25.43
C LEU A 71 -63.93 9.25 -25.32
N SER A 72 -63.59 10.28 -26.10
CA SER A 72 -62.26 10.89 -26.12
C SER A 72 -62.34 12.32 -26.64
N VAL A 73 -61.52 13.20 -26.05
CA VAL A 73 -61.31 14.57 -26.54
C VAL A 73 -59.89 14.65 -27.04
N ARG A 74 -59.68 15.33 -28.17
CA ARG A 74 -58.35 15.62 -28.69
C ARG A 74 -58.27 17.09 -29.05
N VAL A 75 -57.35 17.80 -28.43
CA VAL A 75 -57.08 19.20 -28.72
C VAL A 75 -55.98 19.28 -29.77
N THR A 76 -56.18 20.15 -30.75
CA THR A 76 -55.15 20.42 -31.78
C THR A 76 -54.19 21.48 -31.27
N LYS A 77 -52.90 21.34 -31.58
CA LYS A 77 -51.90 22.35 -31.21
C LYS A 77 -52.27 23.72 -31.80
N PRO A 78 -52.29 24.79 -30.99
CA PRO A 78 -52.59 26.13 -31.50
C PRO A 78 -51.50 26.59 -32.47
N ILE A 79 -51.91 27.29 -33.53
CA ILE A 79 -50.98 27.86 -34.50
C ILE A 79 -50.41 29.15 -33.91
N ILE A 80 -49.12 29.13 -33.56
CA ILE A 80 -48.42 30.30 -33.01
C ILE A 80 -47.92 31.19 -34.16
N PRO A 81 -48.17 32.51 -34.12
CA PRO A 81 -47.61 33.45 -35.10
C PRO A 81 -46.08 33.44 -35.14
N GLU A 82 -45.49 33.63 -36.32
CA GLU A 82 -44.03 33.51 -36.51
C GLU A 82 -43.20 34.49 -35.66
N ILE A 83 -43.73 35.69 -35.40
CA ILE A 83 -43.05 36.72 -34.61
C ILE A 83 -42.79 36.20 -33.19
N ILE A 84 -43.78 35.56 -32.60
CA ILE A 84 -43.70 35.01 -31.25
C ILE A 84 -42.77 33.79 -31.25
N ARG A 85 -42.89 32.92 -32.26
CA ARG A 85 -42.04 31.72 -32.41
C ARG A 85 -40.54 32.05 -32.40
N ARG A 86 -40.10 33.07 -33.17
CA ARG A 86 -38.69 33.48 -33.22
C ARG A 86 -38.16 33.97 -31.87
N ASN A 87 -38.95 34.73 -31.12
CA ASN A 87 -38.57 35.20 -29.78
C ASN A 87 -38.46 34.04 -28.79
N TYR A 88 -39.33 33.03 -28.91
CA TYR A 88 -39.26 31.82 -28.07
C TYR A 88 -38.02 30.99 -28.37
N GLU A 89 -37.70 30.76 -29.64
CA GLU A 89 -36.50 30.02 -30.04
C GLU A 89 -35.24 30.65 -29.42
N GLN A 90 -35.09 31.97 -29.51
CA GLN A 90 -33.96 32.69 -28.91
C GLN A 90 -33.93 32.58 -27.38
N MET A 91 -35.08 32.71 -26.72
CA MET A 91 -35.16 32.61 -25.25
C MET A 91 -34.80 31.22 -24.74
N GLU A 92 -35.23 30.17 -25.45
CA GLU A 92 -34.95 28.79 -25.09
C GLU A 92 -33.48 28.41 -25.36
N GLU A 93 -32.87 28.95 -26.42
CA GLU A 93 -31.43 28.82 -26.65
C GLU A 93 -30.63 29.42 -25.49
N GLU A 94 -30.95 30.65 -25.07
CA GLU A 94 -30.26 31.32 -23.95
C GLU A 94 -30.50 30.60 -22.62
N ARG A 95 -31.73 30.15 -22.34
CA ARG A 95 -32.02 29.34 -21.14
C ARG A 95 -31.23 28.04 -21.11
N THR A 96 -31.19 27.33 -22.22
CA THR A 96 -30.42 26.09 -22.36
C THR A 96 -28.94 26.34 -22.13
N LYS A 97 -28.40 27.42 -22.69
CA LYS A 97 -27.00 27.83 -22.51
C LYS A 97 -26.68 28.15 -21.05
N VAL A 98 -27.57 28.86 -20.34
CA VAL A 98 -27.42 29.13 -18.91
C VAL A 98 -27.41 27.82 -18.12
N LEU A 99 -28.36 26.92 -18.39
CA LEU A 99 -28.43 25.63 -17.71
C LEU A 99 -27.15 24.80 -17.92
N ILE A 100 -26.68 24.70 -19.17
CA ILE A 100 -25.41 24.04 -19.51
C ILE A 100 -24.23 24.68 -18.78
N SER A 101 -24.19 26.01 -18.69
CA SER A 101 -23.11 26.72 -17.99
C SER A 101 -23.08 26.40 -16.49
N ILE A 102 -24.25 26.31 -15.85
CA ILE A 102 -24.40 25.92 -14.44
C ILE A 102 -23.96 24.47 -14.24
N GLU A 103 -24.42 23.56 -15.09
CA GLU A 103 -24.03 22.14 -15.06
C GLU A 103 -22.50 22.00 -15.20
N ARG A 104 -21.92 22.70 -16.17
CA ARG A 104 -20.48 22.70 -16.42
C ARG A 104 -19.69 23.26 -15.24
N GLN A 105 -20.18 24.34 -14.63
CA GLN A 105 -19.54 24.91 -13.44
C GLN A 105 -19.50 23.90 -12.29
N LYS A 106 -20.61 23.17 -12.05
CA LYS A 106 -20.68 22.11 -11.03
C LYS A 106 -19.72 20.95 -11.33
N VAL A 107 -19.56 20.58 -12.61
CA VAL A 107 -18.59 19.54 -13.01
C VAL A 107 -17.17 19.99 -12.71
N VAL A 108 -16.80 21.22 -13.10
CA VAL A 108 -15.46 21.76 -12.86
C VAL A 108 -15.15 21.85 -11.35
N GLU A 109 -16.13 22.25 -10.54
CA GLU A 109 -15.98 22.29 -9.07
C GLU A 109 -15.70 20.89 -8.51
N LYS A 110 -16.50 19.88 -8.89
CA LYS A 110 -16.31 18.49 -8.47
C LYS A 110 -14.99 17.90 -8.97
N GLU A 111 -14.59 18.21 -10.19
CA GLU A 111 -13.31 17.75 -10.74
C GLU A 111 -12.13 18.36 -9.98
N SER A 112 -12.19 19.64 -9.64
CA SER A 112 -11.18 20.31 -8.80
C SER A 112 -11.10 19.69 -7.40
N GLU A 113 -12.24 19.40 -6.77
CA GLU A 113 -12.27 18.67 -5.50
C GLU A 113 -11.67 17.26 -5.63
N THR A 114 -11.99 16.56 -6.71
CA THR A 114 -11.46 15.22 -6.99
C THR A 114 -9.95 15.27 -7.17
N GLN A 115 -9.42 16.22 -7.93
CA GLN A 115 -7.99 16.43 -8.11
C GLN A 115 -7.27 16.72 -6.79
N LYS A 116 -7.86 17.56 -5.92
CA LYS A 116 -7.30 17.82 -4.58
C LYS A 116 -7.22 16.55 -3.74
N LYS A 117 -8.28 15.73 -3.73
CA LYS A 117 -8.30 14.45 -3.00
C LYS A 117 -7.28 13.46 -3.57
N MET A 118 -7.15 13.39 -4.90
CA MET A 118 -6.15 12.55 -5.56
C MET A 118 -4.73 12.97 -5.18
N ALA A 119 -4.42 14.28 -5.18
CA ALA A 119 -3.12 14.80 -4.80
C ALA A 119 -2.77 14.50 -3.33
N ILE A 120 -3.74 14.61 -2.41
CA ILE A 120 -3.55 14.25 -1.00
C ILE A 120 -3.26 12.75 -0.87
N HIS A 121 -4.07 11.91 -1.52
CA HIS A 121 -3.86 10.46 -1.47
C HIS A 121 -2.53 10.03 -2.10
N GLU A 122 -2.09 10.68 -3.16
CA GLU A 122 -0.79 10.42 -3.77
C GLU A 122 0.35 10.81 -2.81
N ALA A 123 0.25 11.96 -2.15
CA ALA A 123 1.19 12.37 -1.12
C ALA A 123 1.23 11.38 0.06
N GLU A 124 0.08 10.92 0.56
CA GLU A 124 -0.01 9.89 1.60
C GLU A 124 0.60 8.55 1.15
N LYS A 125 0.32 8.13 -0.08
CA LYS A 125 0.89 6.91 -0.66
C LYS A 125 2.42 6.99 -0.74
N THR A 126 2.97 8.12 -1.19
CA THR A 126 4.44 8.28 -1.23
C THR A 126 5.05 8.29 0.17
N ALA A 127 4.40 8.95 1.14
CA ALA A 127 4.84 8.96 2.54
C ALA A 127 4.85 7.55 3.16
N THR A 128 3.79 6.76 2.94
CA THR A 128 3.68 5.38 3.42
C THR A 128 4.75 4.47 2.78
N VAL A 129 4.96 4.55 1.46
CA VAL A 129 6.02 3.80 0.78
C VAL A 129 7.41 4.18 1.31
N SER A 130 7.66 5.47 1.53
CA SER A 130 8.92 5.94 2.12
C SER A 130 9.13 5.39 3.53
N ASN A 131 8.07 5.30 4.34
CA ASN A 131 8.15 4.72 5.68
C ASN A 131 8.48 3.23 5.64
N ILE A 132 7.84 2.45 4.75
CA ILE A 132 8.12 1.03 4.57
C ILE A 132 9.57 0.82 4.13
N LEU A 133 10.04 1.60 3.15
CA LEU A 133 11.44 1.52 2.68
C LEU A 133 12.44 1.87 3.79
N ARG A 134 12.14 2.86 4.63
CA ARG A 134 12.96 3.21 5.78
C ARG A 134 13.01 2.07 6.79
N GLU A 135 11.86 1.46 7.10
CA GLU A 135 11.76 0.34 8.03
C GLU A 135 12.51 -0.89 7.51
N GLN A 136 12.37 -1.21 6.23
CA GLN A 136 13.13 -2.29 5.58
C GLN A 136 14.63 -2.07 5.72
N LYS A 137 15.12 -0.85 5.42
CA LYS A 137 16.54 -0.51 5.56
C LYS A 137 17.04 -0.60 7.01
N LEU A 138 16.22 -0.20 7.99
CA LEU A 138 16.58 -0.34 9.40
C LEU A 138 16.71 -1.81 9.78
N LYS A 139 15.74 -2.65 9.43
CA LYS A 139 15.79 -4.10 9.67
C LYS A 139 17.00 -4.77 9.01
N GLU A 140 17.32 -4.39 7.77
CA GLU A 140 18.52 -4.87 7.08
C GLU A 140 19.81 -4.51 7.82
N LYS A 141 19.88 -3.29 8.38
CA LYS A 141 21.02 -2.84 9.18
C LYS A 141 21.08 -3.52 10.55
N GLU A 142 19.94 -3.69 11.21
CA GLU A 142 19.83 -4.43 12.47
C GLU A 142 20.29 -5.87 12.31
N ASN A 143 19.78 -6.59 11.29
CA ASN A 143 20.23 -7.94 10.98
C ASN A 143 21.74 -8.01 10.68
N ALA A 144 22.29 -7.02 9.96
CA ALA A 144 23.72 -6.97 9.70
C ALA A 144 24.55 -6.78 10.98
N MET A 145 24.08 -5.93 11.91
CA MET A 145 24.72 -5.76 13.21
C MET A 145 24.65 -7.04 14.05
N GLU A 146 23.50 -7.72 14.08
CA GLU A 146 23.32 -8.99 14.79
C GLU A 146 24.25 -10.09 14.24
N LEU A 147 24.37 -10.21 12.92
CA LEU A 147 25.28 -11.16 12.29
C LEU A 147 26.74 -10.86 12.64
N GLN A 148 27.13 -9.59 12.63
CA GLN A 148 28.49 -9.18 12.99
C GLN A 148 28.78 -9.46 14.47
N GLU A 149 27.80 -9.28 15.36
CA GLU A 149 27.93 -9.60 16.77
C GLU A 149 28.11 -11.11 16.99
N ILE A 150 27.30 -11.94 16.29
CA ILE A 150 27.46 -13.40 16.31
C ILE A 150 28.85 -13.80 15.81
N GLU A 151 29.32 -13.22 14.70
CA GLU A 151 30.63 -13.51 14.13
C GLU A 151 31.77 -13.13 15.09
N ASN A 152 31.68 -11.97 15.74
CA ASN A 152 32.64 -11.54 16.77
C ASN A 152 32.66 -12.52 17.94
N GLN A 153 31.50 -12.95 18.42
CA GLN A 153 31.39 -13.92 19.51
C GLN A 153 31.97 -15.28 19.11
N MET A 154 31.69 -15.75 17.90
CA MET A 154 32.27 -16.98 17.34
C MET A 154 33.79 -16.88 17.24
N PHE A 155 34.32 -15.74 16.78
CA PHE A 155 35.75 -15.51 16.66
C PHE A 155 36.45 -15.53 18.03
N ILE A 156 35.90 -14.82 19.02
CA ILE A 156 36.44 -14.80 20.39
C ILE A 156 36.41 -16.22 20.99
N ALA A 157 35.29 -16.93 20.85
CA ALA A 157 35.16 -18.29 21.34
C ALA A 157 36.18 -19.23 20.67
N HIS A 158 36.36 -19.10 19.36
CA HIS A 158 37.32 -19.90 18.61
C HIS A 158 38.77 -19.64 19.05
N GLN A 159 39.18 -18.37 19.14
CA GLN A 159 40.51 -17.99 19.60
C GLN A 159 40.78 -18.45 21.03
N LYS A 160 39.78 -18.37 21.90
CA LYS A 160 39.87 -18.88 23.26
C LYS A 160 40.07 -20.40 23.27
N CYS A 161 39.31 -21.16 22.49
CA CYS A 161 39.48 -22.60 22.39
C CYS A 161 40.87 -22.99 21.85
N LEU A 162 41.42 -22.26 20.89
CA LEU A 162 42.78 -22.48 20.40
C LEU A 162 43.82 -22.21 21.50
N ALA A 163 43.73 -21.06 22.17
CA ALA A 163 44.63 -20.71 23.26
C ALA A 163 44.55 -21.71 24.43
N ASP A 164 43.34 -22.16 24.79
CA ASP A 164 43.11 -23.17 25.83
C ASP A 164 43.70 -24.54 25.43
N ALA A 165 43.57 -24.93 24.15
CA ALA A 165 44.15 -26.16 23.62
C ALA A 165 45.69 -26.12 23.61
N ASP A 166 46.27 -25.01 23.16
CA ASP A 166 47.71 -24.77 23.17
C ASP A 166 48.25 -24.80 24.61
N PHE A 167 47.58 -24.10 25.54
CA PHE A 167 47.92 -24.12 26.96
C PHE A 167 47.85 -25.53 27.55
N TYR A 168 46.79 -26.29 27.27
CA TYR A 168 46.63 -27.66 27.76
C TYR A 168 47.72 -28.59 27.20
N SER A 169 48.05 -28.46 25.91
CA SER A 169 49.11 -29.24 25.26
C SER A 169 50.47 -28.96 25.90
N ALA A 170 50.85 -27.69 26.07
CA ALA A 170 52.09 -27.27 26.69
C ALA A 170 52.18 -27.71 28.16
N MET A 171 51.07 -27.64 28.91
CA MET A 171 51.01 -28.13 30.28
C MET A 171 51.25 -29.64 30.36
N LYS A 172 50.62 -30.42 29.48
CA LYS A 172 50.81 -31.88 29.41
C LYS A 172 52.21 -32.27 28.96
N GLU A 173 52.79 -31.54 28.02
CA GLU A 173 54.19 -31.71 27.63
C GLU A 173 55.14 -31.41 28.78
N ALA A 174 54.92 -30.33 29.52
CA ALA A 174 55.74 -29.98 30.70
C ALA A 174 55.64 -31.06 31.80
N GLU A 175 54.43 -31.59 32.07
CA GLU A 175 54.23 -32.73 32.98
C GLU A 175 54.96 -33.98 32.48
N ALA A 176 54.83 -34.32 31.20
CA ALA A 176 55.52 -35.46 30.60
C ALA A 176 57.04 -35.30 30.63
N ASN A 177 57.55 -34.09 30.37
CA ASN A 177 58.97 -33.79 30.42
C ASN A 177 59.54 -33.89 31.83
N LYS A 178 58.78 -33.48 32.86
CA LYS A 178 59.15 -33.74 34.27
C LYS A 178 59.31 -35.23 34.56
N MET A 179 58.40 -36.06 34.05
CA MET A 179 58.46 -37.52 34.23
C MET A 179 59.59 -38.18 33.43
N LYS A 180 59.92 -37.64 32.24
CA LYS A 180 61.02 -38.11 31.38
C LYS A 180 62.41 -37.69 31.85
N LEU A 181 62.51 -36.87 32.91
CA LEU A 181 63.78 -36.34 33.44
C LEU A 181 64.49 -37.40 34.30
N THR A 182 64.74 -38.56 33.73
CA THR A 182 65.60 -39.61 34.30
C THR A 182 66.97 -39.56 33.64
N PRO A 183 68.06 -39.85 34.37
CA PRO A 183 69.42 -39.76 33.82
C PRO A 183 69.61 -40.67 32.60
N GLU A 184 69.01 -41.86 32.64
CA GLU A 184 69.07 -42.86 31.57
C GLU A 184 68.39 -42.39 30.27
N PHE A 185 67.25 -41.68 30.36
CA PHE A 185 66.54 -41.19 29.18
C PHE A 185 67.27 -40.00 28.54
N LEU A 186 67.88 -39.13 29.34
CA LEU A 186 68.70 -38.02 28.85
C LEU A 186 69.94 -38.52 28.08
N GLU A 187 70.61 -39.56 28.59
CA GLU A 187 71.73 -40.19 27.89
C GLU A 187 71.30 -40.82 26.56
N LEU A 188 70.20 -41.58 26.54
CA LEU A 188 69.65 -42.15 25.31
C LEU A 188 69.29 -41.07 24.29
N LYS A 189 68.63 -40.00 24.73
CA LYS A 189 68.28 -38.87 23.84
C LYS A 189 69.50 -38.11 23.34
N PHE A 190 70.53 -37.96 24.16
CA PHE A 190 71.79 -37.34 23.77
C PHE A 190 72.49 -38.17 22.68
N ILE A 191 72.58 -39.48 22.86
CA ILE A 191 73.17 -40.40 21.86
C ILE A 191 72.36 -40.37 20.55
N GLU A 192 71.03 -40.40 20.64
CA GLU A 192 70.14 -40.31 19.47
C GLU A 192 70.29 -38.97 18.72
N ALA A 193 70.38 -37.86 19.45
CA ALA A 193 70.60 -36.54 18.86
C ALA A 193 71.96 -36.43 18.17
N ILE A 194 73.01 -37.01 18.76
CA ILE A 194 74.33 -37.13 18.12
C ILE A 194 74.22 -37.98 16.85
N ALA A 195 73.59 -39.15 16.91
CA ALA A 195 73.47 -40.05 15.76
C ALA A 195 72.68 -39.43 14.59
N ASN A 196 71.64 -38.63 14.87
CA ASN A 196 70.83 -37.99 13.83
C ASN A 196 71.49 -36.72 13.24
N ASN A 197 72.30 -36.01 14.03
CA ASN A 197 72.95 -34.78 13.60
C ASN A 197 74.37 -35.01 13.04
N THR A 198 74.94 -36.21 13.20
CA THR A 198 76.22 -36.58 12.59
C THR A 198 76.05 -36.87 11.09
N LYS A 199 76.39 -35.89 10.25
CA LYS A 199 76.70 -36.16 8.84
C LYS A 199 78.01 -36.94 8.78
N ILE A 200 77.94 -38.23 8.50
CA ILE A 200 79.12 -39.08 8.36
C ILE A 200 79.81 -38.73 7.03
N PHE A 201 80.98 -38.08 7.09
CA PHE A 201 81.82 -37.81 5.93
C PHE A 201 82.83 -38.96 5.76
N PHE A 202 82.74 -39.73 4.67
CA PHE A 202 83.69 -40.80 4.36
C PHE A 202 84.76 -40.31 3.37
N GLY A 203 86.04 -40.26 3.79
CA GLY A 203 87.18 -39.88 2.94
C GLY A 203 88.53 -39.99 3.68
N HIS A 204 89.63 -40.18 2.94
CA HIS A 204 90.95 -40.58 3.46
C HIS A 204 91.71 -39.54 4.32
N LYS A 205 91.07 -38.41 4.68
CA LYS A 205 91.55 -37.42 5.66
C LYS A 205 90.35 -36.84 6.42
N VAL A 206 90.15 -37.29 7.65
CA VAL A 206 89.14 -36.74 8.57
C VAL A 206 89.81 -35.63 9.39
N PRO A 207 89.28 -34.39 9.45
CA PRO A 207 89.78 -33.33 10.33
C PRO A 207 89.54 -33.67 11.81
N ASP A 208 90.49 -33.33 12.69
CA ASP A 208 90.52 -33.52 14.16
C ASP A 208 89.44 -32.71 14.93
N MET A 209 88.18 -32.77 14.51
CA MET A 209 87.09 -32.01 15.14
C MET A 209 85.91 -32.86 15.60
N VAL A 210 86.15 -34.12 15.97
CA VAL A 210 85.08 -34.98 16.48
C VAL A 210 85.64 -35.93 17.54
N LEU A 211 85.71 -35.49 18.79
CA LEU A 211 85.59 -36.32 20.02
C LEU A 211 86.00 -35.50 21.27
N ASP A 212 85.36 -34.37 21.53
CA ASP A 212 85.41 -33.81 22.88
C ASP A 212 84.09 -33.11 23.25
N GLN A 213 83.08 -33.91 23.55
CA GLN A 213 81.76 -33.43 23.98
C GLN A 213 81.46 -33.76 25.45
N ARG A 214 82.29 -34.57 26.11
CA ARG A 214 82.16 -34.85 27.55
C ARG A 214 82.75 -33.72 28.42
N LEU A 215 83.75 -32.97 27.94
CA LEU A 215 84.31 -31.83 28.67
C LEU A 215 83.41 -30.58 28.65
N LEU A 216 82.52 -30.44 27.66
CA LEU A 216 81.53 -29.34 27.61
C LEU A 216 80.33 -29.58 28.54
N ALA A 217 79.96 -30.84 28.78
CA ALA A 217 78.79 -31.19 29.61
C ALA A 217 79.01 -30.93 31.11
N GLY A 218 80.24 -31.11 31.62
CA GLY A 218 80.58 -30.82 33.02
C GLY A 218 80.37 -29.34 33.38
N ASN A 219 80.83 -28.42 32.52
CA ASN A 219 80.72 -26.98 32.75
C ASN A 219 79.32 -26.41 32.49
N PHE A 220 78.48 -27.10 31.70
CA PHE A 220 77.12 -26.63 31.41
C PHE A 220 76.13 -27.02 32.52
N LEU A 221 76.23 -28.22 33.09
CA LEU A 221 75.39 -28.66 34.20
C LEU A 221 75.69 -27.91 35.53
N GLU A 222 76.95 -27.54 35.77
CA GLU A 222 77.32 -26.67 36.91
C GLU A 222 76.79 -25.23 36.75
N ASN A 223 76.82 -24.64 35.55
CA ASN A 223 76.29 -23.29 35.33
C ASN A 223 74.76 -23.22 35.39
N VAL A 224 74.04 -24.24 34.91
CA VAL A 224 72.56 -24.28 34.96
C VAL A 224 72.05 -24.46 36.39
N SER A 225 72.74 -25.25 37.22
CA SER A 225 72.38 -25.38 38.65
C SER A 225 72.58 -24.08 39.45
N GLN A 226 73.55 -23.23 39.07
CA GLN A 226 73.75 -21.91 39.67
C GLN A 226 72.72 -20.85 39.23
N GLN A 227 72.27 -20.87 37.97
CA GLN A 227 71.24 -19.93 37.48
C GLN A 227 69.83 -20.20 38.05
N VAL A 228 69.45 -21.47 38.24
CA VAL A 228 68.13 -21.84 38.82
C VAL A 228 68.01 -21.43 40.30
N HIS A 229 69.12 -21.31 41.03
CA HIS A 229 69.12 -20.74 42.39
C HIS A 229 69.03 -19.20 42.40
N GLY A 230 69.62 -18.51 41.41
CA GLY A 230 69.57 -17.05 41.29
C GLY A 230 68.19 -16.50 40.91
N GLU A 231 67.46 -17.15 40.00
CA GLU A 231 66.13 -16.68 39.57
C GLU A 231 65.01 -16.91 40.60
N ARG A 232 65.20 -17.84 41.55
CA ARG A 232 64.26 -18.01 42.69
C ARG A 232 64.37 -16.91 43.73
N GLN A 233 65.52 -16.22 43.83
CA GLN A 233 65.70 -15.09 44.75
C GLN A 233 65.21 -13.75 44.18
N MET A 234 65.23 -13.54 42.86
CA MET A 234 64.72 -12.28 42.28
C MET A 234 63.18 -12.22 42.19
N LYS A 235 62.48 -13.36 42.11
CA LYS A 235 61.00 -13.37 42.04
C LYS A 235 60.30 -13.24 43.41
N SER A 236 61.01 -13.30 44.53
CA SER A 236 60.43 -13.04 45.86
C SER A 236 60.38 -11.55 46.23
N ASP A 237 61.15 -10.70 45.54
CA ASP A 237 61.33 -9.29 45.94
C ASP A 237 60.44 -8.30 45.15
N ASP A 238 59.75 -8.75 44.08
CA ASP A 238 58.92 -7.91 43.20
C ASP A 238 57.39 -8.03 43.44
N ASN A 239 56.96 -8.68 44.53
CA ASN A 239 55.55 -8.70 44.98
C ASN A 239 55.45 -8.34 46.47
N ALA A 240 55.67 -7.06 46.79
CA ALA A 240 55.27 -6.40 48.03
C ALA A 240 54.72 -5.00 47.72
#